data_AF-L0A9Q5-F1
#
_entry.id   AF-L0A9Q5-F1
#
_cell.length_a   1.000
_cell.length_b   1.000
_cell.length_c   1.000
_cell.angle_alpha   90.00
_cell.angle_beta   90.00
_cell.angle_gamma   90.00
#
_symmetry.space_group_name_H-M   'P 1'
#
loop_
_entity.id
_entity.type
_entity.pdbx_description
1 polymer ?
#
loop_
_entity_poly.entity_id
_entity_poly.type
_entity_poly.pdbx_seq_one_letter_code
_entity_poly.pdbx_strand_id
1 'polypeptide(L)'
;MMKKNTNEIIRLLKSANYHLNNGDYGISCYESRLSAIYSMEILANYLNIEINGSNLREIYKQINKIVNLSSIRYCIDYLDSLKNLEVNYCDTYCSDEIPGAEVLDYVNYDDSFRAYKCSNEIKDFVFRIIS
;
A
#
# COMPACT_ATOMS: atom_id res chain seq x y z
N MET A 1 -5.36 -16.34 10.36
CA MET A 1 -4.44 -15.21 10.10
C MET A 1 -4.76 -14.52 8.76
N MET A 2 -4.74 -15.22 7.62
CA MET A 2 -5.04 -14.65 6.28
C MET A 2 -6.34 -13.82 6.20
N LYS A 3 -7.48 -14.33 6.69
CA LYS A 3 -8.78 -13.60 6.63
C LYS A 3 -8.75 -12.23 7.33
N LYS A 4 -7.96 -12.07 8.39
CA LYS A 4 -7.82 -10.80 9.13
C LYS A 4 -7.09 -9.75 8.28
N ASN A 5 -6.07 -10.17 7.52
CA ASN A 5 -5.27 -9.28 6.69
C ASN A 5 -6.01 -8.89 5.39
N THR A 6 -6.81 -9.80 4.80
CA THR A 6 -7.64 -9.48 3.62
C THR A 6 -8.70 -8.42 3.93
N ASN A 7 -9.37 -8.52 5.08
CA ASN A 7 -10.35 -7.51 5.51
C ASN A 7 -9.69 -6.14 5.72
N GLU A 8 -8.47 -6.13 6.27
CA GLU A 8 -7.71 -4.91 6.50
C GLU A 8 -7.28 -4.22 5.19
N ILE A 9 -6.82 -4.98 4.20
CA ILE A 9 -6.53 -4.48 2.84
C ILE A 9 -7.75 -3.79 2.22
N ILE A 10 -8.93 -4.42 2.35
CA ILE A 10 -10.19 -3.87 1.83
C ILE A 10 -10.58 -2.61 2.61
N ARG A 11 -10.40 -2.59 3.94
CA ARG A 11 -10.68 -1.43 4.79
C ARG A 11 -9.81 -0.25 4.37
N LEU A 12 -8.50 -0.46 4.20
CA LEU A 12 -7.55 0.55 3.77
C LEU A 12 -7.90 1.12 2.40
N LEU A 13 -8.27 0.27 1.42
CA LEU A 13 -8.69 0.77 0.10
C LEU A 13 -9.99 1.56 0.13
N LYS A 14 -10.95 1.19 0.99
CA LYS A 14 -12.17 1.97 1.18
C LYS A 14 -11.85 3.34 1.79
N SER A 15 -10.97 3.37 2.79
CA SER A 15 -10.48 4.60 3.44
C SER A 15 -9.73 5.48 2.44
N ALA A 16 -8.81 4.91 1.66
CA ALA A 16 -8.03 5.63 0.67
C ALA A 16 -8.92 6.27 -0.41
N ASN A 17 -9.97 5.56 -0.84
CA ASN A 17 -10.94 6.10 -1.78
C ASN A 17 -11.80 7.21 -1.15
N TYR A 18 -12.18 7.07 0.12
CA TYR A 18 -12.88 8.14 0.83
C TYR A 18 -12.03 9.42 0.88
N HIS A 19 -10.76 9.30 1.29
CA HIS A 19 -9.83 10.44 1.35
C HIS A 19 -9.54 11.06 -0.02
N LEU A 20 -9.36 10.24 -1.07
CA LEU A 20 -9.23 10.72 -2.45
C LEU A 20 -10.40 11.62 -2.87
N ASN A 21 -11.63 11.23 -2.53
CA ASN A 21 -12.85 11.96 -2.91
C ASN A 21 -13.07 13.23 -2.07
N ASN A 22 -12.44 13.35 -0.91
CA ASN A 22 -12.55 14.52 -0.02
C ASN A 22 -11.39 15.51 -0.14
N GLY A 23 -10.39 15.22 -0.97
CA GLY A 23 -9.22 16.10 -1.17
C GLY A 23 -8.03 15.78 -0.25
N ASP A 24 -8.13 14.74 0.58
CA ASP A 24 -7.07 14.31 1.50
C ASP A 24 -6.05 13.41 0.78
N TYR A 25 -5.41 13.95 -0.26
CA TYR A 25 -4.59 13.17 -1.21
C TYR A 25 -3.40 12.46 -0.57
N GLY A 26 -2.72 13.11 0.39
CA GLY A 26 -1.62 12.50 1.12
C GLY A 26 -2.04 11.27 1.93
N ILE A 27 -3.18 11.34 2.64
CA ILE A 27 -3.72 10.20 3.40
C ILE A 27 -4.06 9.06 2.46
N SER A 28 -4.74 9.38 1.36
CA SER A 28 -5.10 8.39 0.35
C SER A 28 -3.88 7.67 -0.23
N CYS A 29 -2.79 8.40 -0.53
CA CYS A 29 -1.50 7.83 -0.94
C CYS A 29 -0.90 6.90 0.12
N TYR A 30 -0.85 7.35 1.38
CA TYR A 30 -0.33 6.57 2.49
C TYR A 30 -1.08 5.25 2.66
N GLU A 31 -2.41 5.30 2.74
CA GLU A 31 -3.25 4.10 2.93
C GLU A 31 -3.19 3.16 1.73
N SER A 32 -3.10 3.70 0.51
CA SER A 32 -2.89 2.90 -0.71
C SER A 32 -1.56 2.16 -0.66
N ARG A 33 -0.48 2.81 -0.21
CA ARG A 33 0.82 2.16 -0.05
C ARG A 33 0.78 1.08 1.04
N LEU A 34 0.16 1.36 2.18
CA LEU A 34 0.02 0.38 3.28
C LEU A 34 -0.78 -0.85 2.84
N SER A 35 -1.86 -0.64 2.09
CA SER A 35 -2.66 -1.73 1.51
C SER A 35 -1.84 -2.61 0.55
N ALA A 36 -0.98 -2.00 -0.27
CA ALA A 36 -0.06 -2.74 -1.13
C ALA A 36 0.97 -3.55 -0.34
N ILE A 37 1.53 -3.01 0.75
CA ILE A 37 2.44 -3.75 1.65
C ILE A 37 1.74 -4.99 2.21
N TYR A 38 0.56 -4.83 2.82
CA TYR A 38 -0.21 -5.95 3.36
C TYR A 38 -0.60 -6.98 2.30
N SER A 39 -0.91 -6.53 1.08
CA SER A 39 -1.17 -7.45 -0.04
C SER A 39 0.08 -8.30 -0.35
N MET A 40 1.25 -7.69 -0.41
CA MET A 40 2.50 -8.40 -0.68
C MET A 40 2.92 -9.31 0.48
N GLU A 41 2.68 -8.91 1.73
CA GLU A 41 2.90 -9.77 2.89
C GLU A 41 2.00 -11.02 2.88
N ILE A 42 0.74 -10.90 2.46
CA ILE A 42 -0.13 -12.07 2.27
C ILE A 42 0.48 -13.02 1.23
N LEU A 43 0.98 -12.48 0.10
CA LEU A 43 1.59 -13.30 -0.93
C LEU A 43 2.85 -14.01 -0.43
N ALA A 44 3.74 -13.31 0.28
CA ALA A 44 4.93 -13.92 0.89
C ALA A 44 4.55 -15.03 1.87
N ASN A 45 3.56 -14.80 2.74
CA ASN A 45 3.05 -15.81 3.67
C ASN A 45 2.49 -17.04 2.94
N TYR A 46 1.72 -16.84 1.88
CA TYR A 46 1.19 -17.93 1.05
C TYR A 46 2.31 -18.77 0.41
N LEU A 47 3.40 -18.12 0.01
CA LEU A 47 4.58 -18.75 -0.60
C LEU A 47 5.59 -19.29 0.42
N ASN A 48 5.33 -19.18 1.73
CA ASN A 48 6.28 -19.50 2.81
C ASN A 48 7.64 -18.78 2.68
N ILE A 49 7.61 -17.51 2.30
CA ILE A 49 8.80 -16.64 2.21
C ILE A 49 8.93 -15.86 3.51
N GLU A 50 10.04 -16.04 4.21
CA GLU A 50 10.38 -15.23 5.38
C GLU A 50 10.78 -13.82 4.91
N ILE A 51 10.04 -12.80 5.37
CA ILE A 51 10.25 -11.41 4.97
C ILE A 51 11.20 -10.76 5.96
N ASN A 52 12.38 -10.36 5.47
CA ASN A 52 13.30 -9.52 6.23
C ASN A 52 13.08 -8.04 5.82
N GLY A 53 12.23 -7.31 6.55
CA GLY A 53 11.93 -5.90 6.32
C GLY A 53 10.43 -5.59 6.21
N SER A 54 10.06 -4.32 6.33
CA SER A 54 8.66 -3.84 6.28
C SER A 54 8.35 -2.95 5.07
N ASN A 55 9.35 -2.60 4.25
CA ASN A 55 9.12 -1.74 3.10
C ASN A 55 8.70 -2.54 1.84
N LEU A 56 7.86 -1.92 1.02
CA LEU A 56 7.25 -2.56 -0.16
C LEU A 56 8.28 -3.11 -1.15
N ARG A 57 9.39 -2.38 -1.35
CA ARG A 57 10.47 -2.73 -2.28
C ARG A 57 11.20 -4.01 -1.88
N GLU A 58 11.50 -4.17 -0.59
CA GLU A 58 12.18 -5.35 -0.06
C GLU A 58 11.31 -6.59 -0.16
N ILE A 59 10.02 -6.48 0.19
CA ILE A 59 9.06 -7.57 0.05
C ILE A 59 8.97 -7.99 -1.43
N TYR A 60 8.81 -7.01 -2.34
CA TYR A 60 8.80 -7.27 -3.78
C TYR A 60 10.06 -8.00 -4.26
N LYS A 61 11.25 -7.55 -3.88
CA LYS A 61 12.52 -8.18 -4.30
C LYS A 61 12.63 -9.62 -3.81
N GLN A 62 12.13 -9.92 -2.62
CA GLN A 62 12.16 -11.28 -2.06
C GLN A 62 11.20 -12.20 -2.81
N ILE A 63 9.96 -11.77 -3.04
CA ILE A 63 8.96 -12.56 -3.76
C ILE A 63 9.33 -12.71 -5.25
N ASN A 64 9.85 -11.67 -5.89
CA ASN A 64 10.16 -11.67 -7.33
C ASN A 64 11.26 -12.68 -7.74
N LYS A 65 12.02 -13.21 -6.77
CA LYS A 65 12.98 -14.30 -7.01
C LYS A 65 12.28 -15.64 -7.29
N ILE A 66 11.03 -15.78 -6.86
CA ILE A 66 10.27 -17.03 -6.87
C ILE A 66 9.07 -16.94 -7.83
N VAL A 67 8.39 -15.79 -7.84
CA VAL A 67 7.21 -15.53 -8.68
C VAL A 67 7.48 -14.33 -9.57
N ASN A 68 7.13 -14.39 -10.86
CA ASN A 68 7.28 -13.25 -11.76
C ASN A 68 6.27 -12.15 -11.40
N LEU A 69 6.77 -11.00 -10.89
CA LEU A 69 5.97 -9.84 -10.52
C LEU A 69 6.07 -8.69 -11.53
N SER A 70 6.50 -8.95 -12.76
CA SER A 70 6.70 -7.92 -13.80
C SER A 70 5.45 -7.11 -14.11
N SER A 71 4.27 -7.73 -14.07
CA SER A 71 2.97 -7.09 -14.33
C SER A 71 2.61 -5.99 -13.33
N ILE A 72 3.12 -6.06 -12.10
CA ILE A 72 2.87 -5.07 -11.05
C ILE A 72 4.11 -4.20 -10.76
N ARG A 73 5.21 -4.36 -11.51
CA ARG A 73 6.47 -3.67 -11.23
C ARG A 73 6.31 -2.15 -11.21
N TYR A 74 5.60 -1.59 -12.18
CA TYR A 74 5.31 -0.15 -12.23
C TYR A 74 4.61 0.33 -10.95
N CYS A 75 3.57 -0.40 -10.51
CA CYS A 75 2.81 -0.07 -9.31
C CYS A 75 3.67 -0.12 -8.05
N ILE A 76 4.58 -1.09 -7.96
CA ILE A 76 5.54 -1.19 -6.88
C ILE A 76 6.53 -0.02 -6.90
N ASP A 77 7.12 0.28 -8.05
CA ASP A 77 8.10 1.37 -8.20
C ASP A 77 7.47 2.72 -7.85
N TYR A 78 6.23 2.95 -8.30
CA TYR A 78 5.47 4.16 -7.99
C TYR A 78 5.14 4.29 -6.51
N LEU A 79 4.54 3.27 -5.89
CA LEU A 79 4.18 3.32 -4.47
C LEU A 79 5.40 3.37 -3.55
N ASP A 80 6.53 2.77 -3.93
CA ASP A 80 7.77 2.87 -3.16
C ASP A 80 8.37 4.29 -3.22
N SER A 81 8.18 5.01 -4.32
CA SER A 81 8.60 6.42 -4.44
C SER A 81 7.87 7.34 -3.45
N LEU A 82 6.68 6.93 -2.99
CA LEU A 82 5.86 7.64 -2.00
C LEU A 82 6.25 7.32 -0.54
N LYS A 83 7.32 6.57 -0.29
CA LYS A 83 7.74 6.15 1.07
C LYS A 83 7.98 7.31 2.05
N ASN A 84 8.27 8.52 1.55
CA ASN A 84 8.47 9.69 2.40
C ASN A 84 7.15 10.23 2.98
N LEU A 85 6.01 9.70 2.56
CA LEU A 85 4.70 9.94 3.19
C LEU A 85 4.48 9.08 4.44
N GLU A 86 5.49 8.30 4.87
CA GLU A 86 5.46 7.58 6.15
C GLU A 86 5.45 8.59 7.31
N VAL A 87 4.28 8.74 7.93
CA VAL A 87 4.11 9.38 9.22
C VAL A 87 4.92 8.59 10.25
N ASN A 88 6.05 9.12 10.71
CA ASN A 88 6.65 8.63 11.95
C ASN A 88 5.61 8.84 13.07
N TYR A 89 5.01 7.74 13.54
CA TYR A 89 3.96 7.61 14.58
C TYR A 89 2.53 8.08 14.20
N CYS A 90 1.69 7.13 13.78
CA CYS A 90 0.22 7.27 13.84
C CYS A 90 -0.32 6.19 14.82
N ASP A 91 -0.29 6.51 16.12
CA ASP A 91 -0.98 5.72 17.14
C ASP A 91 -2.44 6.17 17.23
N THR A 92 -3.34 5.28 16.80
CA THR A 92 -4.75 5.15 17.21
C THR A 92 -5.74 6.31 16.93
N TYR A 93 -5.31 7.54 16.67
CA TYR A 93 -6.20 8.71 16.45
C TYR A 93 -5.63 9.71 15.45
N CYS A 94 -5.61 9.36 14.15
CA CYS A 94 -5.31 10.34 13.09
C CYS A 94 -6.62 11.01 12.60
N SER A 95 -7.43 11.57 13.52
CA SER A 95 -8.66 12.31 13.17
C SER A 95 -8.49 13.82 13.10
N ASP A 96 -7.44 14.44 13.65
CA ASP A 96 -7.41 15.91 13.73
C ASP A 96 -6.07 16.59 13.42
N GLU A 97 -4.91 15.94 13.53
CA GLU A 97 -3.63 16.51 13.08
C GLU A 97 -2.70 15.39 12.59
N ILE A 98 -2.34 15.41 11.31
CA ILE A 98 -1.47 14.38 10.71
C ILE A 98 -0.02 14.87 10.81
N PRO A 99 0.84 14.22 11.60
CA PRO A 99 2.26 14.59 11.65
C PRO A 99 2.90 14.33 10.28
N GLY A 100 3.46 15.37 9.66
CA GLY A 100 3.95 15.32 8.28
C GLY A 100 3.06 16.05 7.25
N ALA A 101 2.07 16.81 7.71
CA ALA A 101 1.21 17.68 6.89
C ALA A 101 1.94 18.42 5.75
N GLU A 102 3.14 18.95 6.01
CA GLU A 102 3.94 19.64 4.97
C GLU A 102 4.33 18.74 3.78
N VAL A 103 4.51 17.43 3.95
CA VAL A 103 4.81 16.49 2.84
C VAL A 103 3.52 16.00 2.17
N LEU A 104 2.41 15.96 2.91
CA LEU A 104 1.09 15.58 2.41
C LEU A 104 0.49 16.67 1.50
N ASP A 105 0.83 17.94 1.74
CA ASP A 105 0.34 19.10 0.98
C ASP A 105 0.87 19.18 -0.46
N TYR A 106 1.98 18.49 -0.77
CA TYR A 106 2.53 18.45 -2.14
C TYR A 106 1.91 17.37 -3.02
N VAL A 107 1.12 16.45 -2.43
CA VAL A 107 0.47 15.36 -3.15
C VAL A 107 -0.84 15.89 -3.76
N ASN A 108 -1.00 15.74 -5.06
CA ASN A 108 -2.22 16.17 -5.75
C ASN A 108 -3.17 14.99 -6.04
N TYR A 109 -4.32 15.33 -6.64
CA TYR A 109 -5.32 14.34 -7.06
C TYR A 109 -4.74 13.24 -7.95
N ASP A 110 -3.91 13.58 -8.95
CA ASP A 110 -3.36 12.59 -9.89
C ASP A 110 -2.44 11.60 -9.18
N ASP A 111 -1.66 12.09 -8.21
CA ASP A 111 -0.76 11.24 -7.42
C ASP A 111 -1.56 10.26 -6.55
N SER A 112 -2.60 10.76 -5.87
CA SER A 112 -3.50 9.97 -5.02
C SER A 112 -4.33 8.97 -5.82
N PHE A 113 -4.91 9.39 -6.94
CA PHE A 113 -5.65 8.51 -7.84
C PHE A 113 -4.76 7.39 -8.39
N ARG A 114 -3.54 7.73 -8.79
CA ARG A 114 -2.56 6.74 -9.27
C ARG A 114 -2.14 5.79 -8.15
N ALA A 115 -1.93 6.26 -6.93
CA ALA A 115 -1.59 5.41 -5.79
C ALA A 115 -2.71 4.41 -5.49
N TYR A 116 -3.95 4.90 -5.43
CA TYR A 116 -5.14 4.08 -5.24
C TYR A 116 -5.29 3.01 -6.32
N LYS A 117 -5.10 3.38 -7.59
CA LYS A 117 -5.14 2.44 -8.72
C LYS A 117 -4.04 1.39 -8.61
N CYS A 118 -2.79 1.80 -8.35
CA CYS A 118 -1.66 0.89 -8.19
C CYS A 118 -1.89 -0.12 -7.05
N SER A 119 -2.44 0.34 -5.92
CA SER A 119 -2.77 -0.55 -4.81
C SER A 119 -3.85 -1.57 -5.16
N ASN A 120 -4.88 -1.19 -5.91
CA ASN A 120 -5.89 -2.13 -6.39
C ASN A 120 -5.30 -3.18 -7.33
N GLU A 121 -4.45 -2.76 -8.27
CA GLU A 121 -3.79 -3.69 -9.21
C GLU A 121 -2.93 -4.73 -8.49
N ILE A 122 -2.18 -4.31 -7.45
CA ILE A 122 -1.40 -5.22 -6.61
C ILE A 122 -2.30 -6.17 -5.85
N LYS A 123 -3.36 -5.68 -5.17
CA LYS A 123 -4.33 -6.53 -4.47
C LYS A 123 -4.94 -7.56 -5.42
N ASP A 124 -5.43 -7.14 -6.59
CA ASP A 124 -6.06 -8.04 -7.57
C ASP A 124 -5.07 -9.05 -8.16
N PHE A 125 -3.81 -8.67 -8.35
CA PHE A 125 -2.76 -9.61 -8.73
C PHE A 125 -2.53 -10.66 -7.64
N VAL A 126 -2.35 -10.24 -6.39
CA VAL A 126 -2.14 -11.16 -5.26
C VAL A 126 -3.33 -12.10 -5.11
N PHE A 127 -4.55 -11.57 -5.15
CA PHE A 127 -5.76 -12.38 -4.95
C PHE A 127 -5.97 -13.40 -6.07
N ARG A 128 -5.52 -13.12 -7.30
CA ARG A 128 -5.51 -14.11 -8.38
C ARG A 128 -4.54 -15.26 -8.16
N ILE A 129 -3.44 -15.04 -7.42
CA ILE A 129 -2.45 -16.09 -7.15
C ILE A 129 -2.89 -17.00 -6.00
N ILE A 130 -3.50 -16.42 -4.97
CA ILE A 130 -3.85 -17.16 -3.74
C ILE A 130 -5.25 -17.79 -3.75
N SER A 131 -6.06 -17.50 -4.77
CA SER A 131 -7.39 -18.12 -4.99
C SER A 131 -7.24 -19.49 -5.63
#